data_AF-A0AA91M0L2-F1
#
_entry.id   AF-A0AA91M0L2-F1
#
_cell.length_a   1.000
_cell.length_b   1.000
_cell.length_c   1.000
_cell.angle_alpha   90.00
_cell.angle_beta   90.00
_cell.angle_gamma   90.00
#
_symmetry.space_group_name_H-M   'P 1'
#
loop_
_entity.id
_entity.type
_entity.pdbx_description
1 polymer ?
#
loop_
_entity_poly.entity_id
_entity_poly.type
_entity_poly.pdbx_seq_one_letter_code
_entity_poly.pdbx_strand_id
1 'polypeptide(L)' 'MEGSPMRFCIGDKVRDGLHVGTVTDVGTMLIQVRTTAGTARMVCPWELVRLRGPYEGLGSDLPPE' A
#
# COMPACT_ATOMS: atom_id res chain seq x y z
N MET A 1 23.01 9.22 0.67
CA MET A 1 21.69 9.54 0.07
C MET A 1 20.79 8.37 0.42
N GLU A 2 20.35 8.32 1.69
CA GLU A 2 19.47 7.26 2.18
C GLU A 2 18.10 7.54 1.59
N GLY A 3 17.82 6.91 0.44
CA GLY A 3 16.45 6.76 -0.03
C GLY A 3 15.71 6.06 1.10
N SER A 4 14.81 6.77 1.76
CA SER A 4 13.95 6.25 2.81
C SER A 4 13.46 4.87 2.37
N PRO A 5 13.64 3.80 3.17
CA PRO A 5 13.12 2.50 2.80
C PRO A 5 11.64 2.71 2.46
N MET A 6 11.21 2.35 1.25
CA MET A 6 9.82 2.48 0.84
C MET A 6 8.97 1.68 1.83
N ARG A 7 8.46 2.37 2.84
CA ARG A 7 7.62 1.78 3.88
C ARG A 7 6.22 1.71 3.33
N PHE A 8 5.87 0.53 2.83
CA PHE A 8 4.49 0.15 2.58
C PHE A 8 3.86 -0.30 3.89
N CYS A 9 2.59 0.06 4.08
CA CYS A 9 1.79 -0.36 5.21
C CYS A 9 0.66 -1.29 4.71
N ILE A 10 0.23 -2.21 5.56
CA ILE A 10 -0.99 -2.99 5.30
C ILE A 10 -2.17 -2.01 5.11
N GLY A 11 -2.94 -2.21 4.05
CA GLY A 11 -4.02 -1.30 3.63
C GLY A 11 -3.61 -0.27 2.58
N ASP A 12 -2.31 -0.09 2.30
CA ASP A 12 -1.87 0.79 1.23
C ASP A 12 -2.34 0.27 -0.14
N LYS A 13 -2.88 1.17 -0.96
CA LYS A 13 -3.09 0.89 -2.37
C LYS A 13 -1.77 1.02 -3.12
N VAL A 14 -1.41 -0.03 -3.85
CA VAL A 14 -0.18 -0.11 -4.62
C VAL A 14 -0.49 -0.57 -6.05
N ARG A 15 0.41 -0.22 -6.96
CA ARG A 15 0.42 -0.71 -8.33
C ARG A 15 1.66 -1.53 -8.59
N ASP A 16 1.44 -2.67 -9.21
CA ASP A 16 2.45 -3.56 -9.78
C ASP A 16 2.24 -3.56 -11.30
N GLY A 17 3.02 -2.73 -12.00
CA GLY A 17 2.84 -2.49 -13.44
C GLY A 17 1.43 -1.99 -13.80
N LEU A 18 0.66 -2.84 -14.49
CA LEU A 18 -0.73 -2.59 -14.89
C LEU A 18 -1.76 -3.02 -13.82
N HIS A 19 -1.35 -3.80 -12.82
CA HIS A 19 -2.25 -4.33 -11.80
C HIS A 19 -2.29 -3.39 -10.59
N VAL A 20 -3.51 -3.16 -10.08
CA VAL A 20 -3.74 -2.44 -8.83
C VAL A 20 -4.10 -3.44 -7.74
N GLY A 21 -3.54 -3.25 -6.55
CA GLY A 21 -3.88 -4.05 -5.39
C GLY A 21 -3.74 -3.29 -4.08
N THR A 22 -4.13 -3.96 -3.00
CA THR A 22 -3.99 -3.47 -1.63
C THR A 22 -2.97 -4.35 -0.90
N VAL A 23 -2.03 -3.73 -0.19
CA VAL A 23 -1.07 -4.45 0.64
C VAL A 23 -1.81 -5.17 1.76
N THR A 24 -1.63 -6.48 1.85
CA THR A 24 -2.22 -7.31 2.91
C THR A 24 -1.19 -7.78 3.92
N ASP A 25 0.08 -7.86 3.52
CA ASP A 25 1.19 -8.25 4.40
C ASP A 25 2.51 -7.63 3.91
N VAL A 26 3.42 -7.30 4.83
CA VAL A 26 4.70 -6.66 4.53
C VAL A 26 5.84 -7.51 5.08
N GLY A 27 6.45 -8.30 4.20
CA GLY A 27 7.66 -9.04 4.50
C GLY A 27 8.92 -8.21 4.32
N THR A 28 10.05 -8.76 4.77
CA THR A 28 11.38 -8.13 4.64
C THR A 28 11.91 -8.12 3.21
N MET A 29 11.54 -9.12 2.39
CA MET A 29 11.95 -9.23 0.98
C MET A 29 10.79 -9.04 -0.01
N LEU A 30 9.58 -9.44 0.37
CA LEU A 30 8.42 -9.47 -0.50
C LEU A 30 7.21 -8.88 0.22
N ILE A 31 6.35 -8.22 -0.53
CA ILE A 31 5.10 -7.64 -0.03
C ILE A 31 3.95 -8.43 -0.64
N GLN A 32 3.01 -8.85 0.21
CA GLN A 32 1.79 -9.48 -0.25
C GLN A 32 0.77 -8.42 -0.62
N VAL A 33 0.26 -8.51 -1.83
CA VAL A 33 -0.74 -7.60 -2.37
C VAL A 33 -1.95 -8.40 -2.79
N ARG A 34 -3.14 -7.97 -2.39
CA ARG A 34 -4.41 -8.49 -2.88
C ARG A 34 -4.87 -7.64 -4.05
N THR A 35 -4.95 -8.23 -5.23
CA THR A 35 -5.45 -7.55 -6.43
C THR A 35 -6.96 -7.34 -6.33
N THR A 36 -7.48 -6.41 -7.13
CA THR A 36 -8.94 -6.19 -7.25
C THR A 36 -9.71 -7.42 -7.73
N ALA A 37 -9.05 -8.35 -8.41
CA ALA A 37 -9.61 -9.65 -8.80
C ALA A 37 -9.72 -10.64 -7.62
N GLY A 38 -9.27 -10.26 -6.41
CA GLY A 38 -9.33 -11.08 -5.20
C GLY A 38 -8.13 -12.01 -5.00
N THR A 39 -7.21 -12.06 -5.96
CA THR A 39 -6.00 -12.89 -5.90
C THR A 39 -4.91 -12.23 -5.06
N ALA A 40 -4.26 -12.98 -4.18
CA ALA A 40 -3.07 -12.53 -3.47
C ALA A 40 -1.80 -12.85 -4.29
N ARG A 41 -0.86 -11.91 -4.34
CA ARG A 41 0.44 -12.07 -5.02
C ARG A 41 1.56 -11.50 -4.16
N MET A 42 2.70 -12.17 -4.17
CA MET A 42 3.94 -11.66 -3.56
C MET A 42 4.71 -10.91 -4.63
N VAL A 43 5.10 -9.67 -4.34
CA VAL A 43 5.83 -8.82 -5.29
C VAL A 43 6.99 -8.14 -4.58
N CYS A 44 7.98 -7.74 -5.38
CA CYS A 44 9.14 -7.07 -4.84
C CYS A 44 8.81 -5.62 -4.45
N PRO A 45 9.30 -5.10 -3.31
CA PRO A 45 9.02 -3.73 -2.89
C PRO A 45 9.42 -2.67 -3.92
N TRP A 46 10.48 -2.91 -4.69
CA TRP A 46 10.97 -1.96 -5.70
C TRP A 46 10.12 -1.92 -6.98
N GLU A 47 9.29 -2.93 -7.24
CA GLU A 47 8.36 -2.95 -8.37
C GLU A 47 7.03 -2.28 -8.03
N LEU A 48 6.79 -2.04 -6.73
CA LEU A 48 5.58 -1.42 -6.25
C LEU A 48 5.63 0.11 -6.32
N VAL A 49 4.57 0.68 -6.88
CA VAL A 49 4.31 2.12 -6.83
C VAL A 49 3.14 2.37 -5.89
N ARG A 50 3.37 3.06 -4.77
CA ARG A 50 2.29 3.47 -3.87
C ARG A 50 1.35 4.43 -4.59
N LEU A 51 0.10 4.03 -4.74
CA LEU A 51 -0.94 4.92 -5.21
C LEU A 51 -1.31 5.84 -4.05
N ARG A 52 -0.99 7.12 -4.18
CA ARG A 52 -1.56 8.16 -3.32
C ARG A 52 -3.05 8.29 -3.66
N GLY A 53 -3.90 7.58 -2.92
CA GLY A 53 -5.31 7.96 -2.78
C GLY A 53 -5.41 9.17 -1.84
N PRO A 54 -6.53 9.91 -1.86
CA PRO A 54 -6.73 10.97 -0.87
C PRO A 54 -6.58 10.33 0.50
N TYR A 55 -5.75 10.97 1.30
CA TYR A 55 -5.51 10.61 2.69
C TYR A 55 -6.83 10.82 3.44
N GLU A 56 -7.77 9.85 3.39
CA GLU A 56 -8.92 9.78 4.30
C GLU A 56 -8.40 9.37 5.68
N GLY A 57 -7.62 10.26 6.25
CA GLY A 57 -6.86 10.08 7.48
C GLY A 57 -6.32 11.41 8.00
N LEU A 58 -6.90 12.53 7.57
CA LEU A 58 -6.85 13.77 8.33
C LEU A 58 -8.13 13.82 9.16
N GLY A 59 -7.95 13.81 10.48
CA GLY A 59 -8.96 13.49 11.48
C GLY A 59 -10.32 14.16 11.30
N SER A 60 -11.36 13.33 11.40
CA SER A 60 -12.66 13.78 11.90
C SER A 60 -12.65 13.68 13.42
N ASP A 61 -11.79 14.49 14.07
CA ASP A 61 -11.88 14.77 15.51
C ASP A 61 -12.58 16.13 15.69
N LEU A 62 -13.89 16.16 15.46
CA LEU A 62 -14.74 17.28 15.88
C LEU A 62 -15.85 16.71 16.78
N PRO A 63 -15.90 17.08 18.08
CA PRO A 63 -16.92 16.59 19.01
C PRO A 63 -18.30 17.19 18.66
N PRO A 64 -19.40 16.54 19.07
CA PRO A 64 -20.73 17.12 18.95
C PRO A 64 -20.90 18.25 19.98
N GLU A 65 -21.34 19.44 19.53
CA GLU A 65 -22.04 20.44 20.35
C GLU A 65 -23.53 20.43 20.01
#